data_AF-A0A7C6X9I1-F1
#
_entry.id   AF-A0A7C6X9I1-F1
#
_cell.length_a   1.000
_cell.length_b   1.000
_cell.length_c   1.000
_cell.angle_alpha   90.00
_cell.angle_beta   90.00
_cell.angle_gamma   90.00
#
_symmetry.space_group_name_H-M   'P 1'
#
loop_
_entity.id
_entity.type
_entity.pdbx_description
1 polymer ?
#
loop_
_entity_poly.entity_id
_entity_poly.type
_entity_poly.pdbx_seq_one_letter_code
_entity_poly.pdbx_strand_id
1 'polypeptide(L)' 'LFRYRGRNYPHTLSESELQQWALFCRARLIGECSGAPLNITEYLQAYAELSPEQQLDPAVQAWRHYVHEIEQRYQL' A
#
# COMPACT_ATOMS: atom_id res chain seq x y z
N LEU A 1 -19.54 -7.73 0.13
CA LEU A 1 -19.04 -8.37 1.37
C LEU A 1 -17.52 -8.65 1.34
N PHE A 2 -16.97 -9.15 0.23
CA PHE A 2 -15.55 -9.50 0.08
C PHE A 2 -14.54 -8.45 0.61
N ARG A 3 -14.62 -7.20 0.11
CA ARG A 3 -13.71 -6.11 0.54
C ARG A 3 -13.80 -5.78 2.03
N TYR A 4 -14.97 -5.96 2.64
CA TYR A 4 -15.16 -5.73 4.07
C TYR A 4 -14.49 -6.83 4.89
N ARG A 5 -14.64 -8.10 4.50
CA ARG A 5 -13.92 -9.23 5.11
C ARG A 5 -12.41 -9.09 4.92
N GLY A 6 -11.93 -8.78 3.72
CA GLY A 6 -10.50 -8.61 3.47
C GLY A 6 -9.84 -7.50 4.31
N ARG A 7 -10.59 -6.44 4.67
CA ARG A 7 -10.09 -5.35 5.52
C ARG A 7 -10.19 -5.64 7.02
N ASN A 8 -11.30 -6.22 7.47
CA ASN A 8 -11.61 -6.34 8.90
C ASN A 8 -11.38 -7.75 9.47
N TYR A 9 -11.54 -8.79 8.63
CA TYR A 9 -11.51 -10.20 9.03
C TYR A 9 -10.76 -11.06 8.01
N PRO A 10 -9.48 -10.76 7.69
CA PRO A 10 -8.73 -11.46 6.64
C PRO A 10 -8.56 -12.95 6.92
N HIS A 11 -8.53 -13.37 8.20
CA HIS A 11 -8.48 -14.77 8.63
C HIS A 11 -9.74 -15.57 8.24
N THR A 12 -10.83 -14.91 7.86
CA THR A 12 -12.05 -15.60 7.39
C THR A 12 -12.01 -15.92 5.91
N LEU A 13 -11.05 -15.38 5.15
CA LEU A 13 -10.92 -15.63 3.72
C LEU A 13 -10.35 -17.03 3.48
N SER A 14 -10.88 -17.73 2.48
CA SER A 14 -10.23 -18.93 1.95
C SER A 14 -8.87 -18.59 1.32
N GLU A 15 -8.06 -19.61 1.02
CA GLU A 15 -6.78 -19.42 0.32
C GLU A 15 -6.97 -18.74 -1.05
N SER A 16 -7.99 -19.13 -1.81
CA SER A 16 -8.31 -18.50 -3.09
C SER A 16 -8.78 -17.05 -2.93
N GLU A 17 -9.58 -16.75 -1.90
CA GLU A 17 -10.00 -15.39 -1.57
C GLU A 17 -8.82 -14.52 -1.11
N LEU A 18 -7.85 -15.09 -0.39
CA LEU A 18 -6.62 -14.41 0.02
C LEU A 18 -5.77 -14.02 -1.20
N GLN A 19 -5.62 -14.92 -2.16
CA GLN A 19 -4.92 -14.62 -3.42
C GLN A 19 -5.61 -13.50 -4.21
N GLN A 20 -6.93 -13.59 -4.36
CA GLN A 20 -7.73 -12.54 -5.00
C GLN A 20 -7.63 -11.21 -4.26
N TRP A 21 -7.61 -11.24 -2.93
CA TRP A 21 -7.46 -10.04 -2.10
C TRP A 21 -6.08 -9.40 -2.28
N ALA A 22 -5.02 -10.21 -2.32
CA ALA A 22 -3.67 -9.73 -2.59
C ALA A 22 -3.55 -9.07 -3.96
N LEU A 23 -4.11 -9.69 -5.02
CA LEU A 23 -4.15 -9.11 -6.35
C LEU A 23 -4.92 -7.78 -6.39
N PHE A 24 -6.07 -7.72 -5.70
CA PHE A 24 -6.84 -6.48 -5.59
C PHE A 24 -6.05 -5.37 -4.87
N CYS A 25 -5.34 -5.70 -3.79
CA CYS A 25 -4.48 -4.74 -3.09
C CYS A 25 -3.36 -4.25 -4.01
N ARG A 26 -2.67 -5.14 -4.74
CA ARG A 26 -1.62 -4.79 -5.70
C ARG A 26 -2.13 -3.79 -6.74
N ALA A 27 -3.20 -4.14 -7.46
CA ALA A 27 -3.79 -3.28 -8.50
C ALA A 27 -4.16 -1.90 -7.97
N ARG A 28 -4.61 -1.80 -6.72
CA ARG A 28 -4.93 -0.51 -6.10
C ARG A 28 -3.69 0.30 -5.70
N LEU A 29 -2.64 -0.37 -5.22
CA LEU A 29 -1.38 0.27 -4.80
C LEU A 29 -0.56 0.78 -5.99
N ILE A 30 -0.74 0.22 -7.19
CA ILE A 30 -0.06 0.67 -8.43
C ILE A 30 -0.94 1.53 -9.35
N GLY A 31 -2.15 1.88 -8.91
CA GLY A 31 -3.03 2.79 -9.65
C GLY A 31 -3.87 2.16 -10.78
N GLU A 32 -3.85 0.85 -10.96
CA GLU A 32 -4.71 0.13 -11.92
C GLU A 32 -6.20 0.11 -11.52
N CYS A 33 -6.50 0.41 -10.25
CA CYS A 33 -7.87 0.50 -9.73
C CYS A 33 -8.21 1.92 -9.28
N SER A 34 -9.31 2.48 -9.82
CA SER A 34 -9.83 3.79 -9.40
C SER A 34 -10.23 3.82 -7.92
N GLY A 35 -10.09 5.00 -7.29
CA GLY A 35 -10.53 5.25 -5.92
C GLY A 35 -9.44 5.09 -4.84
N ALA A 36 -8.17 4.99 -5.21
CA ALA A 36 -7.07 5.40 -4.35
C ALA A 36 -6.64 6.82 -4.77
N PRO A 37 -6.61 7.80 -3.86
CA PRO A 37 -6.17 9.16 -4.19
C PRO A 37 -4.65 9.28 -4.34
N LEU A 38 -3.92 8.24 -3.93
CA LEU A 38 -2.47 8.16 -3.98
C LEU A 38 -2.06 6.70 -4.18
N ASN A 39 -1.18 6.44 -5.15
CA ASN A 39 -0.53 5.16 -5.38
C ASN A 39 0.94 5.21 -4.91
N ILE A 40 1.63 4.06 -4.88
CA ILE A 40 3.01 3.97 -4.38
C ILE A 40 3.96 4.80 -5.25
N THR A 41 3.80 4.79 -6.57
CA THR A 41 4.64 5.58 -7.48
C THR A 41 4.49 7.08 -7.22
N GLU A 42 3.26 7.56 -7.07
CA GLU A 42 2.97 8.96 -6.73
C GLU A 42 3.53 9.35 -5.35
N TYR A 43 3.42 8.45 -4.36
CA TYR A 43 4.03 8.67 -3.05
C TYR A 43 5.55 8.77 -3.14
N LEU A 44 6.21 7.87 -3.89
CA LEU A 44 7.67 7.88 -4.04
C LEU A 44 8.16 9.12 -4.78
N GLN A 45 7.40 9.61 -5.76
CA GLN A 45 7.66 10.89 -6.43
C GLN A 45 7.58 12.06 -5.43
N ALA A 46 6.50 12.15 -4.67
CA ALA A 46 6.34 13.19 -3.65
C ALA A 46 7.42 13.12 -2.56
N TYR A 47 7.84 11.91 -2.16
CA TYR A 47 8.94 11.72 -1.22
C TYR A 47 10.28 12.22 -1.79
N ALA A 48 10.55 11.98 -3.08
CA ALA A 48 11.78 12.41 -3.74
C ALA A 48 11.89 13.95 -3.89
N GLU A 49 10.75 14.66 -3.85
CA GLU A 49 10.69 16.13 -3.87
C GLU A 49 11.00 16.76 -2.50
N LEU A 50 11.00 15.98 -1.42
CA LEU A 50 11.31 16.48 -0.07
C LEU A 50 12.79 16.81 0.08
N SER A 51 13.09 17.90 0.79
CA SER A 51 14.46 18.21 1.18
C SER A 51 15.03 17.17 2.16
N PRO A 52 16.37 17.04 2.27
CA PRO A 52 17.00 16.14 3.23
C PRO A 52 16.50 16.35 4.67
N GLU A 53 16.29 17.61 5.08
CA GLU A 53 15.79 17.95 6.41
C GLU A 53 14.34 17.47 6.62
N GLN A 54 13.49 17.59 5.60
CA GLN A 54 12.11 17.09 5.66
C GLN A 54 12.05 15.56 5.70
N GLN A 55 12.99 14.88 5.03
CA GLN A 55 13.11 13.42 5.11
C GLN A 55 13.58 12.92 6.49
N LEU A 56 14.21 13.80 7.30
CA LEU A 56 14.58 13.48 8.68
C LEU A 56 13.42 13.60 9.67
N ASP A 57 12.27 14.12 9.24
CA ASP A 57 11.07 14.17 10.08
C ASP A 57 10.64 12.73 10.46
N PRO A 58 10.42 12.43 11.76
CA PRO A 58 10.05 11.08 12.21
C PRO A 58 8.79 10.53 11.55
N ALA A 59 7.81 11.37 11.23
CA ALA A 59 6.60 10.94 10.54
C ALA A 59 6.89 10.56 9.08
N VAL A 60 7.75 11.33 8.40
CA VAL A 60 8.17 11.02 7.03
C VAL A 60 8.95 9.71 6.97
N GLN A 61 9.84 9.46 7.92
CA GLN A 61 10.55 8.18 8.02
C GLN A 61 9.61 7.01 8.30
N ALA A 62 8.65 7.18 9.21
CA ALA A 62 7.65 6.16 9.50
C ALA A 62 6.82 5.80 8.25
N TRP A 63 6.40 6.80 7.47
CA TRP A 63 5.71 6.56 6.20
C TRP A 63 6.60 5.86 5.18
N ARG A 64 7.88 6.23 5.06
CA ARG A 64 8.81 5.57 4.14
C ARG A 64 9.01 4.10 4.49
N HIS A 65 9.17 3.78 5.77
CA HIS A 65 9.25 2.40 6.25
C HIS A 65 7.96 1.63 5.98
N TYR A 66 6.81 2.22 6.27
CA TYR A 66 5.52 1.57 6.03
C TYR A 66 5.28 1.25 4.55
N VAL A 67 5.63 2.18 3.65
CA VAL A 67 5.55 1.92 2.20
C VAL A 67 6.49 0.80 1.79
N HIS A 68 7.71 0.75 2.33
CA HIS A 68 8.64 -0.35 2.07
C HIS A 68 8.08 -1.71 2.51
N GLU A 69 7.46 -1.80 3.70
CA GLU A 69 6.81 -3.04 4.15
C GLU A 69 5.65 -3.49 3.25
N ILE A 70 4.89 -2.52 2.71
CA ILE A 70 3.82 -2.80 1.75
C ILE A 70 4.39 -3.35 0.44
N GLU A 71 5.46 -2.75 -0.09
CA GLU A 71 6.13 -3.22 -1.31
C GLU A 71 6.59 -4.68 -1.14
N GLN A 72 7.22 -5.01 -0.01
CA GLN A 72 7.64 -6.39 0.28
C GLN A 72 6.46 -7.36 0.42
N ARG A 73 5.42 -6.96 1.16
CA ARG A 73 4.24 -7.79 1.40
C ARG A 73 3.50 -8.16 0.12
N TYR A 74 3.43 -7.22 -0.82
CA TYR A 74 2.67 -7.35 -2.04
C TYR A 74 3.53 -7.64 -3.28
N GLN A 75 4.85 -7.82 -3.11
CA GLN A 75 5.79 -8.09 -4.20
C GLN A 75 5.63 -7.06 -5.33
N LEU A 76 5.76 -5.78 -4.95
CA LEU A 76 5.68 -4.62 -5.84
C LEU A 76 7.09 -4.11 -6.18
#